data_AF-A0A8J2R2J8-F1
#
_entry.id   AF-A0A8J2R2J8-F1
#
_cell.length_a   1.000
_cell.length_b   1.000
_cell.length_c   1.000
_cell.angle_alpha   90.00
_cell.angle_beta   90.00
_cell.angle_gamma   90.00
#
_symmetry.space_group_name_H-M   'P 1'
#
loop_
_entity.id
_entity.type
_entity.pdbx_description
1 polymer ?
#
loop_
_entity_poly.entity_id
_entity_poly.type
_entity_poly.pdbx_seq_one_letter_code
_entity_poly.pdbx_strand_id
1 'polypeptide(L)'
;MSASAVGFFLFLFIGIPTGPAVTAVIKTYIEQGESNVVLLNWDYLASKPLPSLASSYVNFAVPNARQLGVRLASTFLDLKESGMDLNKTHLIGHSLGAHILGIAGNHLAAKGVLLPWITGLDPAAVGFENKAARLYQGSALFVDVIHTDPNKYGTSMPSGTVDFWPNFKSGWPIIQPGCGRKPAPALSKEESISDEPLQAYRAIKILKPTTDLSGNYTCVVSTFIEEDRQTRPMLVYSPGRNFNFVQEKKYVFLVTLICTIEDVYPKPEVVITAQGIPLKQSVSEMKMDSWGLYTVTVKTVVHDDDVITPSQEYVCTLSIPSANYTISKTTTYYPGLMPTTYIAAFEIQKPQERQANGMQYHTILTYIYKITF
;
A
#
# COMPACT_ATOMS: atom_id res chain seq x y z
N MET A 1 9.81 5.28 -19.85
CA MET A 1 9.44 4.47 -18.67
C MET A 1 10.24 5.00 -17.49
N SER A 2 9.66 5.89 -16.67
CA SER A 2 10.30 6.34 -15.43
C SER A 2 9.75 5.50 -14.28
N ALA A 3 10.57 4.68 -13.64
CA ALA A 3 10.16 3.98 -12.42
C ALA A 3 9.84 5.01 -11.32
N SER A 4 8.74 4.79 -10.59
CA SER A 4 8.19 5.75 -9.63
C SER A 4 8.72 5.54 -8.21
N ALA A 5 9.32 4.38 -7.92
CA ALA A 5 9.95 4.06 -6.64
C ALA A 5 11.15 3.09 -6.79
N VAL A 6 12.06 3.07 -5.83
CA VAL A 6 13.15 2.09 -5.74
C VAL A 6 13.01 1.29 -4.44
N GLY A 7 12.64 0.02 -4.55
CA GLY A 7 12.58 -0.91 -3.42
C GLY A 7 13.93 -1.58 -3.19
N PHE A 8 14.50 -1.44 -1.99
CA PHE A 8 15.69 -2.18 -1.58
C PHE A 8 15.33 -3.28 -0.60
N PHE A 9 15.80 -4.48 -0.86
CA PHE A 9 15.59 -5.65 -0.03
C PHE A 9 16.92 -6.08 0.58
N LEU A 10 16.96 -6.14 1.92
CA LEU A 10 18.11 -6.65 2.67
C LEU A 10 17.74 -7.95 3.35
N PHE A 11 18.54 -8.98 3.08
CA PHE A 11 18.21 -10.33 3.52
C PHE A 11 19.03 -10.82 4.73
N LEU A 12 18.71 -12.03 5.18
CA LEU A 12 19.05 -12.70 6.45
C LEU A 12 20.53 -13.00 6.73
N PHE A 13 20.79 -13.42 7.98
CA PHE A 13 21.91 -14.31 8.32
C PHE A 13 21.60 -15.71 7.77
N ILE A 14 22.40 -16.19 6.80
CA ILE A 14 22.24 -17.49 6.12
C ILE A 14 20.98 -17.56 5.24
N GLY A 15 20.58 -16.42 4.67
CA GLY A 15 19.48 -16.40 3.73
C GLY A 15 19.94 -16.73 2.32
N ILE A 16 19.32 -17.72 1.68
CA ILE A 16 19.60 -18.06 0.27
C ILE A 16 18.99 -16.95 -0.60
N PRO A 17 19.79 -16.16 -1.34
CA PRO A 17 19.27 -15.06 -2.17
C PRO A 17 18.30 -15.52 -3.25
N THR A 18 18.43 -16.77 -3.70
CA THR A 18 17.56 -17.44 -4.68
C THR A 18 16.45 -18.27 -4.02
N GLY A 19 16.33 -18.22 -2.69
CA GLY A 19 15.35 -18.98 -1.94
C GLY A 19 13.93 -18.46 -2.16
N PRO A 20 12.91 -19.32 -2.00
CA PRO A 20 11.51 -19.00 -2.32
C PRO A 20 10.99 -17.78 -1.56
N ALA A 21 11.43 -17.58 -0.31
CA ALA A 21 11.04 -16.43 0.50
C ALA A 21 11.56 -15.09 -0.05
N VAL A 22 12.76 -15.06 -0.64
CA VAL A 22 13.36 -13.86 -1.25
C VAL A 22 12.71 -13.60 -2.60
N THR A 23 12.67 -14.63 -3.43
CA THR A 23 12.17 -14.53 -4.80
C THR A 23 10.69 -14.17 -4.83
N ALA A 24 9.89 -14.62 -3.86
CA ALA A 24 8.49 -14.21 -3.75
C ALA A 24 8.36 -12.69 -3.58
N VAL A 25 9.14 -12.06 -2.69
CA VAL A 25 9.05 -10.60 -2.47
C VAL A 25 9.46 -9.85 -3.72
N ILE A 26 10.63 -10.22 -4.26
CA ILE A 26 11.21 -9.57 -5.43
C ILE A 26 10.25 -9.68 -6.60
N LYS A 27 9.70 -10.88 -6.86
CA LYS A 27 8.75 -11.12 -7.94
C LYS A 27 7.49 -10.29 -7.77
N THR A 28 6.91 -10.21 -6.56
CA THR A 28 5.73 -9.37 -6.31
C THR A 28 5.97 -7.90 -6.62
N TYR A 29 7.12 -7.34 -6.24
CA TYR A 29 7.45 -5.95 -6.55
C TYR A 29 7.74 -5.71 -8.03
N ILE A 30 8.36 -6.68 -8.72
CA ILE A 30 8.57 -6.62 -10.17
C ILE A 30 7.24 -6.70 -10.92
N GLU A 31 6.34 -7.58 -10.51
CA GLU A 31 5.02 -7.78 -11.15
C GLU A 31 4.11 -6.55 -11.03
N GLN A 32 4.28 -5.74 -9.98
CA GLN A 32 3.60 -4.46 -9.86
C GLN A 32 4.07 -3.42 -10.89
N GLY A 33 5.24 -3.62 -11.53
CA GLY A 33 5.68 -2.85 -12.70
C GLY A 33 6.16 -1.41 -12.44
N GLU A 34 6.11 -0.93 -11.20
CA GLU A 34 6.36 0.49 -10.88
C GLU A 34 7.68 0.76 -10.14
N SER A 35 8.42 -0.30 -9.76
CA SER A 35 9.58 -0.21 -8.87
C SER A 35 10.85 -0.83 -9.44
N ASN A 36 11.99 -0.16 -9.21
CA ASN A 36 13.30 -0.80 -9.33
C ASN A 36 13.58 -1.62 -8.07
N VAL A 37 13.97 -2.88 -8.22
CA VAL A 37 14.21 -3.80 -7.09
C VAL A 37 15.70 -4.11 -6.96
N VAL A 38 16.27 -3.84 -5.78
CA VAL A 38 17.68 -4.13 -5.48
C VAL A 38 17.77 -5.08 -4.28
N LEU A 39 18.45 -6.22 -4.47
CA LEU A 39 18.74 -7.17 -3.40
C LEU A 39 20.18 -7.01 -2.94
N LEU A 40 20.39 -6.70 -1.66
CA LEU A 40 21.73 -6.76 -1.07
C LEU A 40 22.01 -8.17 -0.54
N ASN A 41 22.84 -8.90 -1.29
CA ASN A 41 23.40 -10.16 -0.81
C ASN A 41 24.65 -9.89 0.03
N TRP A 42 24.59 -10.26 1.31
CA TRP A 42 25.71 -10.17 2.25
C TRP A 42 26.01 -11.52 2.93
N ASP A 43 25.57 -12.64 2.34
CA ASP A 43 25.71 -13.99 2.90
C ASP A 43 27.17 -14.33 3.27
N TYR A 44 28.12 -13.89 2.45
CA TYR A 44 29.56 -14.04 2.71
C TYR A 44 30.01 -13.33 3.99
N LEU A 45 29.43 -12.17 4.30
CA LEU A 45 29.73 -11.43 5.54
C LEU A 45 28.96 -12.00 6.73
N ALA A 46 27.79 -12.58 6.46
CA ALA A 46 26.96 -13.19 7.47
C ALA A 46 27.54 -14.53 7.96
N SER A 47 28.09 -15.37 7.07
CA SER A 47 28.51 -16.73 7.41
C SER A 47 30.05 -16.88 7.45
N LYS A 48 30.58 -17.40 8.56
CA LYS A 48 31.93 -17.99 8.62
C LYS A 48 31.84 -19.43 9.15
N PRO A 49 32.61 -20.38 8.61
CA PRO A 49 32.64 -21.73 9.14
C PRO A 49 33.30 -21.71 10.53
N LEU A 50 32.47 -21.83 11.55
CA LEU A 50 32.88 -21.99 12.94
C LEU A 50 32.18 -23.21 13.56
N PRO A 51 32.72 -23.77 14.67
CA PRO A 51 32.19 -24.98 15.28
C PRO A 51 30.74 -24.87 15.77
N SER A 52 30.24 -23.64 15.99
CA SER A 52 28.89 -23.36 16.46
C SER A 52 28.25 -22.22 15.69
N LEU A 53 27.01 -22.45 15.23
CA LEU A 53 26.17 -21.47 14.53
C LEU A 53 25.93 -20.22 15.38
N ALA A 54 25.71 -20.39 16.68
CA ALA A 54 25.53 -19.30 17.63
C ALA A 54 26.80 -18.46 17.80
N SER A 55 27.97 -19.12 17.83
CA SER A 55 29.26 -18.43 17.90
C SER A 55 29.58 -17.67 16.61
N SER A 56 29.22 -18.21 15.44
CA SER A 56 29.32 -17.49 14.16
C SER A 56 28.40 -16.26 14.14
N TYR A 57 27.17 -16.40 14.62
CA TYR A 57 26.20 -15.33 14.67
C TYR A 57 26.69 -14.14 15.52
N VAL A 58 27.03 -14.41 16.78
CA VAL A 58 27.38 -13.34 17.74
C VAL A 58 28.73 -12.69 17.41
N ASN A 59 29.73 -13.47 17.00
CA ASN A 59 31.09 -12.95 16.81
C ASN A 59 31.36 -12.39 15.41
N PHE A 60 30.55 -12.74 14.39
CA PHE A 60 30.78 -12.31 13.01
C PHE A 60 29.57 -11.59 12.44
N ALA A 61 28.41 -12.24 12.39
CA ALA A 61 27.25 -11.65 11.72
C ALA A 61 26.75 -10.37 12.39
N VAL A 62 26.67 -10.36 13.72
CA VAL A 62 26.23 -9.17 14.47
C VAL A 62 27.21 -7.99 14.29
N PRO A 63 28.53 -8.13 14.51
CA PRO A 63 29.50 -7.05 14.21
C PRO A 63 29.51 -6.61 12.75
N ASN A 64 29.44 -7.56 11.81
CA ASN A 64 29.44 -7.26 10.38
C ASN A 64 28.16 -6.54 9.95
N ALA A 65 27.00 -6.92 10.49
CA ALA A 65 25.73 -6.22 10.26
C ALA A 65 25.82 -4.75 10.69
N ARG A 66 26.45 -4.46 11.84
CA ARG A 66 26.63 -3.07 12.29
C ARG A 66 27.51 -2.29 11.31
N GLN A 67 28.68 -2.83 10.96
CA GLN A 67 29.59 -2.19 10.01
C GLN A 67 28.95 -2.00 8.63
N LEU A 68 28.20 -3.00 8.16
CA LEU A 68 27.48 -2.95 6.89
C LEU A 68 26.42 -1.86 6.90
N GLY A 69 25.70 -1.65 8.00
CA GLY A 69 24.74 -0.54 8.12
C GLY A 69 25.42 0.82 7.97
N VAL A 70 26.57 1.02 8.61
CA VAL A 70 27.37 2.27 8.46
C VAL A 70 27.85 2.45 7.01
N ARG A 71 28.33 1.36 6.39
CA ARG A 71 28.80 1.40 5.00
C ARG A 71 27.65 1.69 4.03
N LEU A 72 26.49 1.08 4.26
CA LEU A 72 25.29 1.26 3.45
C LEU A 72 24.77 2.71 3.51
N ALA A 73 24.84 3.36 4.68
CA ALA A 73 24.55 4.79 4.78
C ALA A 73 25.47 5.63 3.88
N SER A 74 26.76 5.30 3.82
CA SER A 74 27.70 6.00 2.93
C SER A 74 27.34 5.76 1.46
N THR A 75 27.04 4.51 1.09
CA THR A 75 26.60 4.18 -0.27
C THR A 75 25.31 4.89 -0.67
N PHE A 76 24.34 5.07 0.22
CA PHE A 76 23.14 5.85 -0.09
C PHE A 76 23.45 7.33 -0.37
N LEU A 77 24.45 7.92 0.29
CA LEU A 77 24.89 9.28 -0.01
C LEU A 77 25.56 9.34 -1.38
N ASP A 78 26.45 8.39 -1.70
CA ASP A 78 27.11 8.31 -3.01
C ASP A 78 26.07 8.14 -4.14
N LEU A 79 25.04 7.32 -3.92
CA LEU A 79 23.93 7.14 -4.87
C LEU A 79 23.09 8.41 -5.02
N LYS A 80 22.81 9.11 -3.91
CA LYS A 80 22.10 10.40 -3.93
C LYS A 80 22.89 11.44 -4.72
N GLU A 81 24.20 11.54 -4.52
CA GLU A 81 25.10 12.41 -5.28
C GLU A 81 25.14 12.03 -6.77
N SER A 82 24.99 10.74 -7.08
CA SER A 82 24.87 10.21 -8.44
C SER A 82 23.48 10.41 -9.08
N GLY A 83 22.56 11.11 -8.41
CA GLY A 83 21.24 11.47 -8.94
C GLY A 83 20.08 10.57 -8.50
N MET A 84 20.30 9.64 -7.56
CA MET A 84 19.24 8.81 -7.01
C MET A 84 18.35 9.60 -6.03
N ASP A 85 17.04 9.59 -6.26
CA ASP A 85 16.07 10.19 -5.35
C ASP A 85 15.75 9.26 -4.16
N LEU A 86 16.38 9.52 -3.01
CA LEU A 86 16.15 8.76 -1.79
C LEU A 86 14.74 8.93 -1.21
N ASN A 87 13.99 9.97 -1.59
CA ASN A 87 12.61 10.16 -1.10
C ASN A 87 11.62 9.17 -1.74
N LYS A 88 12.06 8.40 -2.73
CA LYS A 88 11.27 7.38 -3.41
C LYS A 88 11.72 5.95 -3.06
N THR A 89 12.42 5.78 -1.93
CA THR A 89 12.96 4.48 -1.55
C THR A 89 12.17 3.80 -0.44
N HIS A 90 11.84 2.52 -0.62
CA HIS A 90 11.30 1.69 0.46
C HIS A 90 12.30 0.60 0.77
N LEU A 91 12.74 0.51 2.02
CA LEU A 91 13.72 -0.48 2.45
C LEU A 91 13.04 -1.58 3.26
N ILE A 92 13.26 -2.84 2.92
CA ILE A 92 12.65 -3.99 3.61
C ILE A 92 13.76 -4.91 4.11
N GLY A 93 13.82 -5.10 5.42
CA GLY A 93 14.88 -5.88 6.07
C GLY A 93 14.30 -6.95 6.97
N HIS A 94 14.80 -8.19 6.85
CA HIS A 94 14.38 -9.29 7.71
C HIS A 94 15.47 -9.68 8.71
N SER A 95 15.09 -9.95 9.98
CA SER A 95 16.02 -10.36 11.04
C SER A 95 17.20 -9.38 11.19
N LEU A 96 18.46 -9.80 11.01
CA LEU A 96 19.61 -8.89 11.00
C LEU A 96 19.52 -7.79 9.94
N GLY A 97 18.89 -8.07 8.80
CA GLY A 97 18.66 -7.10 7.72
C GLY A 97 17.87 -5.89 8.19
N ALA A 98 16.89 -6.07 9.08
CA ALA A 98 16.12 -4.98 9.67
C ALA A 98 17.03 -4.00 10.42
N HIS A 99 18.00 -4.52 11.18
CA HIS A 99 18.94 -3.69 11.91
C HIS A 99 20.02 -3.06 11.04
N ILE A 100 20.47 -3.72 9.97
CA ILE A 100 21.40 -3.12 9.00
C ILE A 100 20.75 -1.86 8.38
N LEU A 101 19.50 -1.97 7.94
CA LEU A 101 18.73 -0.84 7.40
C LEU A 101 18.48 0.24 8.44
N GLY A 102 18.10 -0.16 9.66
CA GLY A 102 17.90 0.77 10.77
C GLY A 102 19.16 1.59 11.07
N ILE A 103 20.32 0.92 11.18
CA ILE A 103 21.61 1.58 11.39
C ILE A 103 21.94 2.52 10.22
N ALA A 104 21.70 2.09 8.99
CA ALA A 104 21.92 2.95 7.83
C ALA A 104 21.06 4.22 7.89
N GLY A 105 19.77 4.07 8.19
CA GLY A 105 18.83 5.17 8.37
C GLY A 105 19.22 6.13 9.48
N ASN A 106 19.67 5.61 10.62
CA ASN A 106 20.14 6.44 11.75
C ASN A 106 21.35 7.31 11.36
N HIS A 107 22.31 6.73 10.62
CA HIS A 107 23.48 7.47 10.14
C HIS A 107 23.14 8.51 9.07
N LEU A 108 22.16 8.23 8.21
CA LEU A 108 21.64 9.20 7.25
C LEU A 108 20.91 10.34 7.98
N ALA A 109 20.08 10.02 8.97
CA ALA A 109 19.33 11.00 9.75
C ALA A 109 20.28 11.96 10.49
N ALA A 110 21.38 11.44 11.06
CA ALA A 110 22.44 12.26 11.67
C ALA A 110 23.11 13.24 10.69
N LYS A 111 23.02 12.97 9.39
CA LYS A 111 23.50 13.85 8.30
C LYS A 111 22.38 14.67 7.65
N GLY A 112 21.19 14.71 8.25
CA GLY A 112 20.03 15.46 7.74
C GLY A 112 19.33 14.82 6.55
N VAL A 113 19.56 13.53 6.28
CA VAL A 113 18.90 12.78 5.20
C VAL A 113 17.95 11.77 5.82
N LEU A 114 16.66 11.93 5.58
CA LEU A 114 15.64 11.02 6.10
C LEU A 114 15.12 10.11 4.98
N LEU A 115 15.19 8.81 5.20
CA LEU A 115 14.53 7.83 4.34
C LEU A 115 13.02 7.88 4.60
N PRO A 116 12.18 7.68 3.57
CA PRO A 116 10.74 7.79 3.74
C PRO A 116 10.17 6.57 4.47
N TRP A 117 10.66 5.36 4.20
CA TRP A 117 10.06 4.13 4.73
C TRP A 117 11.06 2.99 4.91
N ILE A 118 11.09 2.40 6.12
CA ILE A 118 11.71 1.09 6.41
C ILE A 118 10.68 0.10 6.96
N THR A 119 10.63 -1.12 6.41
CA THR A 119 9.90 -2.26 6.99
C THR A 119 10.86 -3.24 7.66
N GLY A 120 10.64 -3.52 8.94
CA GLY A 120 11.35 -4.53 9.72
C GLY A 120 10.55 -5.83 9.82
N LEU A 121 11.01 -6.89 9.15
CA LEU A 121 10.40 -8.21 9.25
C LEU A 121 11.13 -9.03 10.33
N ASP A 122 10.49 -9.19 11.47
CA ASP A 122 10.96 -9.92 12.65
C ASP A 122 12.40 -9.58 13.05
N PRO A 123 12.69 -8.32 13.46
CA PRO A 123 14.06 -7.87 13.74
C PRO A 123 14.72 -8.72 14.81
N ALA A 124 16.01 -9.03 14.67
CA ALA A 124 16.68 -10.01 15.53
C ALA A 124 16.92 -9.51 16.96
N ALA A 125 16.56 -10.29 17.98
CA ALA A 125 16.76 -9.91 19.37
C ALA A 125 18.25 -9.86 19.76
N VAL A 126 18.93 -11.00 19.55
CA VAL A 126 20.30 -11.23 20.03
C VAL A 126 21.27 -10.27 19.35
N GLY A 127 21.91 -9.43 20.18
CA GLY A 127 22.88 -8.43 19.74
C GLY A 127 22.33 -7.03 19.53
N PHE A 128 21.00 -6.82 19.52
CA PHE A 128 20.41 -5.53 19.17
C PHE A 128 19.42 -5.00 20.21
N GLU A 129 18.79 -5.87 21.00
CA GLU A 129 17.94 -5.45 22.11
C GLU A 129 18.70 -4.54 23.09
N ASN A 130 18.08 -3.42 23.45
CA ASN A 130 18.62 -2.40 24.36
C ASN A 130 19.96 -1.80 23.90
N LYS A 131 20.29 -1.90 22.61
CA LYS A 131 21.45 -1.24 22.01
C LYS A 131 21.03 -0.03 21.19
N ALA A 132 21.91 0.96 21.08
CA ALA A 132 21.68 2.15 20.27
C ALA A 132 21.77 1.85 18.75
N ALA A 133 22.70 0.97 18.36
CA ALA A 133 22.89 0.56 16.98
C ALA A 133 21.88 -0.53 16.59
N ARG A 134 20.62 -0.13 16.32
CA ARG A 134 19.51 -1.01 15.92
C ARG A 134 18.49 -0.27 15.04
N LEU A 135 17.44 -1.00 14.62
CA LEU A 135 16.22 -0.41 14.07
C LEU A 135 15.39 0.21 15.20
N TYR A 136 14.93 1.43 15.01
CA TYR A 136 13.95 2.10 15.88
C TYR A 136 13.08 3.08 15.09
N GLN A 137 12.04 3.63 15.72
CA GLN A 137 11.06 4.52 15.09
C GLN A 137 11.64 5.73 14.32
N GLY A 138 12.84 6.21 14.68
CA GLY A 138 13.50 7.35 14.03
C GLY A 138 14.52 6.98 12.97
N SER A 139 14.60 5.69 12.59
CA SER A 139 15.47 5.24 11.49
C SER A 139 14.97 5.70 10.11
N ALA A 140 13.70 6.09 9.98
CA ALA A 140 13.08 6.66 8.78
C ALA A 140 11.89 7.55 9.18
N LEU A 141 11.26 8.23 8.22
CA LEU A 141 10.02 8.97 8.44
C LEU A 141 8.87 8.05 8.89
N PHE A 142 8.83 6.83 8.35
CA PHE A 142 7.90 5.79 8.76
C PHE A 142 8.62 4.44 8.89
N VAL A 143 8.42 3.77 10.02
CA VAL A 143 8.96 2.43 10.28
C VAL A 143 7.83 1.50 10.68
N ASP A 144 7.54 0.48 9.88
CA ASP A 144 6.61 -0.59 10.26
C ASP A 144 7.36 -1.89 10.56
N VAL A 145 6.98 -2.57 11.64
CA VAL A 145 7.67 -3.78 12.10
C VAL A 145 6.67 -4.91 12.26
N ILE A 146 7.03 -6.12 11.84
CA ILE A 146 6.19 -7.32 11.99
C ILE A 146 6.94 -8.32 12.86
N HIS A 147 6.39 -8.67 14.03
CA HIS A 147 6.98 -9.62 14.97
C HIS A 147 6.32 -11.00 14.81
N THR A 148 7.08 -11.98 14.33
CA THR A 148 6.56 -13.34 14.08
C THR A 148 7.14 -14.38 15.02
N ASP A 149 8.36 -14.18 15.52
CA ASP A 149 9.02 -15.09 16.45
C ASP A 149 9.61 -14.36 17.68
N PRO A 150 8.80 -13.50 18.35
CA PRO A 150 9.30 -12.69 19.45
C PRO A 150 9.73 -13.55 20.63
N ASN A 151 10.84 -13.13 21.23
CA ASN A 151 11.55 -13.78 22.33
C ASN A 151 12.37 -15.03 21.96
N LYS A 152 12.14 -15.70 20.81
CA LYS A 152 12.99 -16.84 20.37
C LYS A 152 14.16 -16.37 19.51
N TYR A 153 13.88 -15.82 18.32
CA TYR A 153 14.89 -15.17 17.48
C TYR A 153 14.62 -13.67 17.28
N GLY A 154 13.35 -13.30 17.18
CA GLY A 154 12.91 -11.92 17.02
C GLY A 154 12.85 -11.14 18.34
N THR A 155 13.04 -9.82 18.25
CA THR A 155 12.91 -8.88 19.38
C THR A 155 11.50 -8.91 19.95
N SER A 156 11.38 -8.87 21.27
CA SER A 156 10.11 -8.67 21.97
C SER A 156 9.83 -7.22 22.35
N MET A 157 10.75 -6.32 22.00
CA MET A 157 10.55 -4.89 22.16
C MET A 157 10.05 -4.24 20.88
N PRO A 158 9.11 -3.28 20.99
CA PRO A 158 8.68 -2.47 19.86
C PRO A 158 9.85 -1.65 19.31
N SER A 159 9.88 -1.50 18.00
CA SER A 159 10.95 -0.80 17.28
C SER A 159 10.47 -0.01 16.06
N GLY A 160 9.16 -0.02 15.76
CA GLY A 160 8.57 0.75 14.68
C GLY A 160 7.93 2.06 15.14
N THR A 161 7.50 2.85 14.17
CA THR A 161 6.36 3.77 14.30
C THR A 161 5.07 2.97 14.53
N VAL A 162 4.97 1.79 13.91
CA VAL A 162 3.89 0.81 14.09
C VAL A 162 4.51 -0.58 14.20
N ASP A 163 4.07 -1.37 15.17
CA ASP A 163 4.51 -2.75 15.39
C ASP A 163 3.31 -3.71 15.31
N PHE A 164 3.38 -4.68 14.40
CA PHE A 164 2.38 -5.71 14.18
C PHE A 164 2.82 -7.02 14.84
N TRP A 165 1.91 -7.64 15.59
CA TRP A 165 2.17 -8.87 16.36
C TRP A 165 1.19 -9.99 15.94
N PRO A 166 1.29 -10.50 14.70
CA PRO A 166 0.37 -11.52 14.20
C PRO A 166 0.40 -12.77 15.06
N ASN A 167 -0.79 -13.28 15.40
CA ASN A 167 -0.99 -14.51 16.17
C ASN A 167 -0.26 -14.51 17.53
N PHE A 168 0.00 -13.33 18.09
CA PHE A 168 0.63 -13.21 19.39
C PHE A 168 -0.26 -13.79 20.49
N LYS A 169 0.37 -14.50 21.42
CA LYS A 169 -0.28 -15.03 22.63
C LYS A 169 0.66 -14.86 23.81
N SER A 170 0.11 -14.67 24.99
CA SER A 170 0.89 -14.67 26.23
C SER A 170 1.43 -16.08 26.50
N GLY A 171 2.68 -16.15 26.98
CA GLY A 171 3.36 -17.41 27.28
C GLY A 171 4.35 -17.87 26.22
N TRP A 172 5.25 -18.77 26.64
CA TRP A 172 6.35 -19.27 25.83
C TRP A 172 6.13 -20.72 25.42
N PRO A 173 6.46 -21.14 24.18
CA PRO A 173 6.84 -20.33 23.02
C PRO A 173 5.65 -19.78 22.22
N ILE A 174 5.85 -18.60 21.63
CA ILE A 174 4.98 -18.05 20.58
C ILE A 174 5.37 -18.74 19.28
N ILE A 175 4.43 -19.48 18.69
CA ILE A 175 4.65 -20.24 17.47
C ILE A 175 3.55 -19.85 16.51
N GLN A 176 3.93 -19.38 15.32
CA GLN A 176 2.99 -19.05 14.26
C GLN A 176 2.23 -20.32 13.82
N PRO A 177 0.92 -20.23 13.53
CA PRO A 177 0.17 -21.34 12.96
C PRO A 177 0.88 -21.90 11.72
N GLY A 178 1.02 -23.23 11.63
CA GLY A 178 1.76 -23.88 10.54
C GLY A 178 3.28 -23.83 10.67
N CYS A 179 3.82 -23.55 11.87
CA CYS A 179 5.24 -23.73 12.18
C CYS A 179 5.42 -24.84 13.24
N GLY A 180 6.20 -25.89 12.93
CA GLY A 180 6.44 -27.00 13.86
C GLY A 180 7.36 -26.69 15.07
N ARG A 181 7.30 -27.54 16.12
CA ARG A 181 8.14 -27.44 17.35
C ARG A 181 9.58 -27.95 17.20
N LYS A 182 9.93 -28.64 16.11
CA LYS A 182 11.31 -29.00 15.76
C LYS A 182 11.87 -27.90 14.84
N PRO A 183 13.20 -27.65 14.78
CA PRO A 183 13.75 -26.91 13.65
C PRO A 183 13.37 -27.68 12.39
N ALA A 184 12.30 -27.25 11.75
CA ALA A 184 11.85 -27.86 10.52
C ALA A 184 12.96 -27.61 9.49
N PRO A 185 13.35 -28.61 8.70
CA PRO A 185 13.85 -28.28 7.37
C PRO A 185 12.81 -27.39 6.71
N ALA A 186 13.27 -26.38 5.96
CA ALA A 186 12.46 -25.37 5.28
C ALA A 186 11.00 -25.80 5.01
N LEU A 187 10.05 -24.97 5.48
CA LEU A 187 8.59 -25.04 5.31
C LEU A 187 8.12 -26.17 4.38
N SER A 188 7.47 -27.18 4.97
CA SER A 188 6.95 -28.32 4.20
C SER A 188 5.64 -27.94 3.49
N LYS A 189 5.41 -28.57 2.33
CA LYS A 189 4.26 -28.34 1.45
C LYS A 189 2.90 -28.61 2.14
N GLU A 190 2.90 -29.34 3.24
CA GLU A 190 1.70 -29.73 3.99
C GLU A 190 1.13 -28.57 4.84
N GLU A 191 1.90 -27.50 5.06
CA GLU A 191 1.50 -26.31 5.83
C GLU A 191 1.07 -25.14 4.92
N SER A 192 0.88 -25.37 3.61
CA SER A 192 0.47 -24.34 2.66
C SER A 192 -1.03 -24.03 2.76
N ILE A 193 -1.38 -22.76 2.94
CA ILE A 193 -2.78 -22.28 2.99
C ILE A 193 -3.39 -22.17 1.57
N SER A 194 -2.56 -22.31 0.53
CA SER A 194 -2.95 -22.20 -0.87
C SER A 194 -2.00 -23.01 -1.74
N ASP A 195 -2.54 -23.62 -2.81
CA ASP A 195 -1.78 -24.32 -3.85
C ASP A 195 -0.95 -23.36 -4.73
N GLU A 196 -1.18 -22.05 -4.60
CA GLU A 196 -0.46 -20.99 -5.29
C GLU A 196 0.90 -20.72 -4.59
N PRO A 197 2.05 -20.96 -5.24
CA PRO A 197 3.40 -20.90 -4.64
C PRO A 197 3.74 -19.56 -3.98
N LEU A 198 3.10 -18.48 -4.42
CA LEU A 198 3.31 -17.11 -3.94
C LEU A 198 2.45 -16.75 -2.73
N GLN A 199 1.44 -17.56 -2.41
CA GLN A 199 0.47 -17.31 -1.33
C GLN A 199 0.60 -18.31 -0.19
N ALA A 200 1.41 -19.34 -0.38
CA ALA A 200 1.52 -20.47 0.52
C ALA A 200 1.96 -20.09 1.95
N TYR A 201 2.76 -19.02 2.14
CA TYR A 201 3.42 -18.74 3.43
C TYR A 201 3.62 -17.25 3.83
N ARG A 202 2.82 -16.28 3.35
CA ARG A 202 3.03 -14.86 3.72
C ARG A 202 1.79 -14.07 4.10
N ALA A 203 1.92 -13.49 5.31
CA ALA A 203 1.30 -12.28 5.85
C ALA A 203 -0.23 -12.27 5.86
N ILE A 204 -0.85 -11.41 6.67
CA ILE A 204 -2.29 -11.14 6.55
C ILE A 204 -2.47 -10.41 5.21
N LYS A 205 -2.57 -11.22 4.14
CA LYS A 205 -3.07 -10.81 2.85
C LYS A 205 -4.57 -10.80 3.01
N ILE A 206 -5.13 -9.60 3.20
CA ILE A 206 -6.57 -9.43 3.01
C ILE A 206 -6.78 -9.59 1.50
N LEU A 207 -7.06 -10.83 1.07
CA LEU A 207 -7.12 -11.24 -0.33
C LEU A 207 -8.20 -10.48 -1.10
N LYS A 208 -9.29 -10.14 -0.41
CA LYS A 208 -10.44 -9.41 -0.92
C LYS A 208 -10.95 -8.50 0.20
N PRO A 209 -10.34 -7.33 0.41
CA PRO A 209 -10.84 -6.40 1.40
C PRO A 209 -12.23 -5.95 0.97
N THR A 210 -13.25 -6.23 1.79
CA THR A 210 -14.60 -5.70 1.59
C THR A 210 -14.85 -4.60 2.61
N THR A 211 -15.88 -3.80 2.35
CA THR A 211 -16.33 -2.73 3.26
C THR A 211 -16.73 -3.25 4.64
N ASP A 212 -17.09 -4.53 4.75
CA ASP A 212 -17.41 -5.23 6.02
C ASP A 212 -16.23 -5.32 7.00
N LEU A 213 -15.00 -5.12 6.51
CA LEU A 213 -13.82 -5.05 7.35
C LEU A 213 -13.71 -3.70 8.07
N SER A 214 -14.56 -2.72 7.75
CA SER A 214 -14.68 -1.49 8.52
C SER A 214 -15.28 -1.80 9.89
N GLY A 215 -14.73 -1.21 10.94
CA GLY A 215 -15.25 -1.44 12.29
C GLY A 215 -14.30 -1.00 13.37
N ASN A 216 -14.68 -1.28 14.61
CA ASN A 216 -13.86 -1.01 15.78
C ASN A 216 -12.93 -2.20 16.03
N TYR A 217 -11.64 -1.96 15.89
CA TYR A 217 -10.61 -2.94 16.19
C TYR A 217 -10.12 -2.70 17.60
N THR A 218 -10.27 -3.72 18.44
CA THR A 218 -9.84 -3.68 19.83
C THR A 218 -8.53 -4.43 19.96
N CYS A 219 -7.48 -3.72 20.33
CA CYS A 219 -6.27 -4.33 20.86
C CYS A 219 -6.52 -4.67 22.32
N VAL A 220 -6.35 -5.92 22.70
CA VAL A 220 -6.47 -6.39 24.08
C VAL A 220 -5.09 -6.88 24.52
N VAL A 221 -4.59 -6.31 25.62
CA VAL A 221 -3.33 -6.66 26.26
C VAL A 221 -3.65 -7.28 27.61
N SER A 222 -3.62 -8.62 27.68
CA SER A 222 -3.90 -9.35 28.91
C SER A 222 -2.61 -9.82 29.59
N THR A 223 -2.53 -9.59 30.90
CA THR A 223 -1.58 -10.21 31.84
C THR A 223 -2.29 -11.28 32.67
N PHE A 224 -1.58 -11.92 33.62
CA PHE A 224 -2.17 -12.92 34.52
C PHE A 224 -3.19 -12.34 35.53
N ILE A 225 -3.20 -11.03 35.72
CA ILE A 225 -3.96 -10.35 36.79
C ILE A 225 -4.88 -9.27 36.23
N GLU A 226 -4.50 -8.66 35.11
CA GLU A 226 -5.19 -7.51 34.52
C GLU A 226 -5.22 -7.60 32.99
N GLU A 227 -6.31 -7.12 32.42
CA GLU A 227 -6.51 -6.98 30.98
C GLU A 227 -6.75 -5.50 30.67
N ASP A 228 -5.88 -4.92 29.85
CA ASP A 228 -6.08 -3.60 29.28
C ASP A 228 -6.55 -3.74 27.84
N ARG A 229 -7.36 -2.79 27.37
CA ARG A 229 -7.87 -2.82 26.01
C ARG A 229 -7.99 -1.42 25.45
N GLN A 230 -7.53 -1.26 24.21
CA GLN A 230 -7.70 -0.05 23.46
C GLN A 230 -8.43 -0.35 22.16
N THR A 231 -9.55 0.32 21.95
CA THR A 231 -10.36 0.19 20.74
C THR A 231 -10.13 1.40 19.83
N ARG A 232 -9.87 1.15 18.55
CA ARG A 232 -9.75 2.18 17.51
C ARG A 232 -10.56 1.79 16.26
N PRO A 233 -11.21 2.76 15.60
CA PRO A 233 -11.94 2.49 14.36
C PRO A 233 -10.96 2.32 13.18
N MET A 234 -11.21 1.33 12.34
CA MET A 234 -10.60 1.17 11.02
C MET A 234 -11.69 1.33 9.96
N LEU A 235 -11.44 2.14 8.94
CA LEU A 235 -12.38 2.34 7.84
C LEU A 235 -11.77 1.81 6.55
N VAL A 236 -12.46 0.87 5.92
CA VAL A 236 -12.23 0.45 4.54
C VAL A 236 -13.26 1.17 3.68
N TYR A 237 -12.83 2.13 2.87
CA TYR A 237 -13.71 2.92 2.02
C TYR A 237 -13.55 2.51 0.54
N SER A 238 -14.65 2.62 -0.20
CA SER A 238 -14.69 2.42 -1.64
C SER A 238 -14.85 3.80 -2.31
N PRO A 239 -13.90 4.26 -3.13
CA PRO A 239 -13.96 5.56 -3.79
C PRO A 239 -14.98 5.63 -4.94
N GLY A 240 -15.70 4.53 -5.20
CA GLY A 240 -16.63 4.38 -6.31
C GLY A 240 -15.97 3.75 -7.53
N ARG A 241 -16.66 2.80 -8.16
CA ARG A 241 -16.13 2.04 -9.31
C ARG A 241 -16.24 2.84 -10.61
N ASN A 242 -17.40 3.45 -10.82
CA ASN A 242 -17.69 4.23 -12.01
C ASN A 242 -18.02 5.66 -11.60
N PHE A 243 -17.16 6.61 -11.96
CA PHE A 243 -17.41 8.04 -11.80
C PHE A 243 -17.65 8.63 -13.18
N ASN A 244 -18.91 8.89 -13.52
CA ASN A 244 -19.31 9.48 -14.80
C ASN A 244 -19.82 10.91 -14.58
N PHE A 245 -19.36 11.84 -15.43
CA PHE A 245 -19.88 13.20 -15.44
C PHE A 245 -20.16 13.60 -16.89
N VAL A 246 -21.44 13.60 -17.24
CA VAL A 246 -21.93 13.76 -18.62
C VAL A 246 -22.87 14.96 -18.72
N GLN A 247 -23.03 15.44 -19.94
CA GLN A 247 -23.90 16.56 -20.27
C GLN A 247 -24.98 16.08 -21.23
N GLU A 248 -26.24 16.38 -20.94
CA GLU A 248 -27.37 16.11 -21.83
C GLU A 248 -28.09 17.41 -22.19
N LYS A 249 -28.10 17.74 -23.48
CA LYS A 249 -28.84 18.90 -24.00
C LYS A 249 -30.18 18.46 -24.57
N LYS A 250 -31.23 18.44 -23.74
CA LYS A 250 -32.61 18.08 -24.15
C LYS A 250 -33.41 19.26 -24.71
N TYR A 251 -33.04 20.48 -24.37
CA TYR A 251 -33.70 21.70 -24.84
C TYR A 251 -32.65 22.67 -25.40
N VAL A 252 -33.10 23.59 -26.26
CA VAL A 252 -32.20 24.50 -27.00
C VAL A 252 -31.37 25.39 -26.07
N PHE A 253 -31.93 25.81 -24.94
CA PHE A 253 -31.30 26.77 -24.02
C PHE A 253 -30.94 26.18 -22.64
N LEU A 254 -31.11 24.86 -22.47
CA LEU A 254 -30.88 24.19 -21.19
C LEU A 254 -29.99 22.97 -21.38
N VAL A 255 -28.92 22.90 -20.58
CA VAL A 255 -28.09 21.70 -20.45
C VAL A 255 -28.33 21.07 -19.09
N THR A 256 -28.46 19.74 -19.06
CA THR A 256 -28.50 18.96 -17.83
C THR A 256 -27.13 18.35 -17.59
N LEU A 257 -26.50 18.71 -16.49
CA LEU A 257 -25.26 18.11 -16.01
C LEU A 257 -25.62 16.93 -15.11
N ILE A 258 -25.13 15.74 -15.44
CA ILE A 258 -25.44 14.49 -14.75
C ILE A 258 -24.14 13.88 -14.24
N CYS A 259 -23.99 13.85 -12.92
CA CYS A 259 -22.87 13.23 -12.24
C CYS A 259 -23.32 11.96 -11.54
N THR A 260 -22.83 10.81 -11.98
CA THR A 260 -23.18 9.50 -11.42
C THR A 260 -21.94 8.82 -10.88
N ILE A 261 -22.00 8.39 -9.62
CA ILE A 261 -20.97 7.60 -8.97
C ILE A 261 -21.59 6.32 -8.40
N GLU A 262 -21.03 5.17 -8.78
CA GLU A 262 -21.49 3.83 -8.36
C GLU A 262 -20.53 3.20 -7.34
N ASP A 263 -21.04 2.31 -6.49
CA ASP A 263 -20.28 1.47 -5.55
C ASP A 263 -19.44 2.24 -4.50
N VAL A 264 -19.96 3.35 -3.96
CA VAL A 264 -19.25 4.19 -2.98
C VAL A 264 -19.56 3.78 -1.55
N TYR A 265 -18.56 3.81 -0.66
CA TYR A 265 -18.75 3.58 0.77
C TYR A 265 -17.67 4.28 1.59
N PRO A 266 -17.96 4.80 2.79
CA PRO A 266 -19.26 4.97 3.44
C PRO A 266 -20.10 6.07 2.76
N LYS A 267 -21.21 6.51 3.39
CA LYS A 267 -22.13 7.52 2.83
C LYS A 267 -21.36 8.73 2.26
N PRO A 268 -21.42 8.99 0.94
CA PRO A 268 -20.67 10.08 0.32
C PRO A 268 -21.46 11.38 0.24
N GLU A 269 -20.73 12.47 -0.02
CA GLU A 269 -21.26 13.78 -0.39
C GLU A 269 -20.82 14.12 -1.81
N VAL A 270 -21.76 14.55 -2.66
CA VAL A 270 -21.48 14.86 -4.07
C VAL A 270 -22.03 16.24 -4.39
N VAL A 271 -21.17 17.11 -4.92
CA VAL A 271 -21.51 18.51 -5.21
C VAL A 271 -21.04 18.87 -6.61
N ILE A 272 -21.91 19.49 -7.41
CA ILE A 272 -21.53 20.10 -8.69
C ILE A 272 -21.31 21.59 -8.46
N THR A 273 -20.15 22.09 -8.89
CA THR A 273 -19.75 23.48 -8.75
C THR A 273 -19.47 24.10 -10.11
N ALA A 274 -19.66 25.42 -10.19
CA ALA A 274 -19.25 26.26 -11.30
C ALA A 274 -18.37 27.37 -10.74
N GLN A 275 -17.12 27.48 -11.21
CA GLN A 275 -16.12 28.42 -10.63
C GLN A 275 -15.96 28.29 -9.09
N GLY A 276 -16.10 27.07 -8.56
CA GLY A 276 -16.03 26.82 -7.11
C GLY A 276 -17.32 27.13 -6.34
N ILE A 277 -18.37 27.64 -6.99
CA ILE A 277 -19.66 27.92 -6.36
C ILE A 277 -20.61 26.71 -6.55
N PRO A 278 -21.20 26.14 -5.48
CA PRO A 278 -22.17 25.07 -5.58
C PRO A 278 -23.44 25.49 -6.33
N LEU A 279 -23.91 24.65 -7.27
CA LEU A 279 -25.13 24.90 -8.03
C LEU A 279 -26.37 24.57 -7.18
N LYS A 280 -27.26 25.55 -6.99
CA LYS A 280 -28.41 25.48 -6.05
C LYS A 280 -29.53 24.51 -6.46
N GLN A 281 -29.61 24.13 -7.74
CA GLN A 281 -30.65 23.24 -8.29
C GLN A 281 -30.08 21.85 -8.60
N SER A 282 -29.35 21.26 -7.64
CA SER A 282 -28.86 19.89 -7.77
C SER A 282 -29.83 18.93 -7.10
N VAL A 283 -30.53 18.09 -7.89
CA VAL A 283 -31.31 16.98 -7.37
C VAL A 283 -30.37 15.80 -7.17
N SER A 284 -30.19 15.35 -5.93
CA SER A 284 -29.39 14.17 -5.59
C SER A 284 -30.30 12.96 -5.34
N GLU A 285 -30.15 11.94 -6.19
CA GLU A 285 -30.73 10.62 -5.97
C GLU A 285 -29.64 9.72 -5.41
N MET A 286 -29.86 9.16 -4.21
CA MET A 286 -28.92 8.24 -3.57
C MET A 286 -29.64 6.92 -3.31
N LYS A 287 -29.10 5.83 -3.85
CA LYS A 287 -29.61 4.47 -3.67
C LYS A 287 -28.54 3.63 -2.97
N MET A 288 -28.95 2.86 -1.99
CA MET A 288 -28.09 1.89 -1.30
C MET A 288 -28.49 0.49 -1.73
N ASP A 289 -27.51 -0.35 -2.01
CA ASP A 289 -27.73 -1.76 -2.31
C ASP A 289 -27.76 -2.64 -1.03
N SER A 290 -27.95 -3.95 -1.20
CA SER A 290 -27.96 -4.91 -0.09
C SER A 290 -26.60 -5.10 0.60
N TRP A 291 -25.51 -4.60 0.00
CA TRP A 291 -24.14 -4.70 0.50
C TRP A 291 -23.69 -3.40 1.17
N GLY A 292 -24.59 -2.40 1.28
CA GLY A 292 -24.32 -1.11 1.90
C GLY A 292 -23.56 -0.13 1.02
N LEU A 293 -23.37 -0.42 -0.26
CA LEU A 293 -22.73 0.47 -1.22
C LEU A 293 -23.74 1.49 -1.77
N TYR A 294 -23.27 2.73 -1.96
CA TYR A 294 -24.07 3.84 -2.45
C TYR A 294 -23.83 4.09 -3.93
N THR A 295 -24.93 4.18 -4.69
CA THR A 295 -24.96 4.80 -6.01
C THR A 295 -25.59 6.18 -5.88
N VAL A 296 -24.85 7.22 -6.26
CA VAL A 296 -25.28 8.62 -6.19
C VAL A 296 -25.39 9.18 -7.58
N THR A 297 -26.51 9.79 -7.91
CA THR A 297 -26.71 10.56 -9.13
C THR A 297 -27.13 11.97 -8.78
N VAL A 298 -26.31 12.95 -9.13
CA VAL A 298 -26.60 14.37 -8.98
C VAL A 298 -26.89 14.96 -10.34
N LYS A 299 -28.09 15.54 -10.50
CA LYS A 299 -28.52 16.23 -11.73
C LYS A 299 -28.70 17.70 -11.44
N THR A 300 -28.15 18.55 -12.29
CA THR A 300 -28.41 19.99 -12.23
C THR A 300 -28.65 20.55 -13.62
N VAL A 301 -29.57 21.51 -13.73
CA VAL A 301 -29.94 22.15 -14.98
C VAL A 301 -29.30 23.53 -15.00
N VAL A 302 -28.67 23.87 -16.12
CA VAL A 302 -28.03 25.18 -16.34
C VAL A 302 -28.61 25.80 -17.61
N HIS A 303 -28.95 27.10 -17.54
CA HIS A 303 -29.41 27.87 -18.69
C HIS A 303 -28.22 28.43 -19.47
N ASP A 304 -28.30 28.45 -20.81
CA ASP A 304 -27.21 28.96 -21.66
C ASP A 304 -26.83 30.42 -21.34
N ASP A 305 -27.81 31.23 -20.90
CA ASP A 305 -27.58 32.64 -20.47
C ASP A 305 -26.77 32.77 -19.17
N ASP A 306 -26.75 31.73 -18.33
CA ASP A 306 -25.96 31.71 -17.09
C ASP A 306 -24.50 31.29 -17.34
N VAL A 307 -24.17 30.91 -18.59
CA VAL A 307 -22.86 30.39 -18.98
C VAL A 307 -21.93 31.51 -19.40
N ILE A 308 -20.74 31.56 -18.80
CA ILE A 308 -19.70 32.50 -19.22
C ILE A 308 -19.21 32.12 -20.61
N THR A 309 -19.38 33.03 -21.57
CA THR A 309 -19.00 32.80 -22.96
C THR A 309 -17.47 32.92 -23.16
N PRO A 310 -16.85 32.11 -24.02
CA PRO A 310 -17.44 31.15 -24.96
C PRO A 310 -17.70 29.74 -24.38
N SER A 311 -17.28 29.47 -23.14
CA SER A 311 -17.43 28.16 -22.51
C SER A 311 -17.24 28.25 -21.00
N GLN A 312 -17.90 27.38 -20.26
CA GLN A 312 -17.76 27.29 -18.81
C GLN A 312 -17.40 25.89 -18.35
N GLU A 313 -16.53 25.83 -17.36
CA GLU A 313 -16.13 24.61 -16.68
C GLU A 313 -17.03 24.32 -15.47
N TYR A 314 -17.47 23.07 -15.36
CA TYR A 314 -18.18 22.53 -14.22
C TYR A 314 -17.39 21.39 -13.61
N VAL A 315 -17.42 21.31 -12.27
CA VAL A 315 -16.69 20.31 -11.51
C VAL A 315 -17.66 19.55 -10.63
N CYS A 316 -17.76 18.24 -10.82
CA CYS A 316 -18.43 17.36 -9.87
C CYS A 316 -17.40 16.83 -8.88
N THR A 317 -17.61 17.06 -7.59
CA THR A 317 -16.71 16.63 -6.52
C THR A 317 -17.41 15.59 -5.66
N LEU A 318 -16.79 14.42 -5.53
CA LEU A 318 -17.12 13.38 -4.57
C LEU A 318 -16.26 13.58 -3.32
N SER A 319 -16.90 13.59 -2.16
CA SER A 319 -16.27 13.62 -0.85
C SER A 319 -16.73 12.43 -0.01
N ILE A 320 -15.79 11.80 0.70
CA ILE A 320 -16.06 10.81 1.74
C ILE A 320 -15.48 11.41 3.03
N PRO A 321 -16.26 12.19 3.80
CA PRO A 321 -15.75 12.94 4.95
C PRO A 321 -15.06 12.06 5.99
N SER A 322 -15.64 10.88 6.28
CA SER A 322 -15.07 9.92 7.23
C SER A 322 -13.69 9.39 6.81
N ALA A 323 -13.41 9.36 5.51
CA ALA A 323 -12.12 8.95 4.96
C ALA A 323 -11.19 10.14 4.67
N ASN A 324 -11.63 11.40 4.82
CA ASN A 324 -10.91 12.57 4.30
C ASN A 324 -10.45 12.35 2.84
N TYR A 325 -11.33 11.74 2.03
CA TYR A 325 -11.06 11.44 0.64
C TYR A 325 -11.92 12.33 -0.23
N THR A 326 -11.30 12.98 -1.21
CA THR A 326 -11.98 13.81 -2.20
C THR A 326 -11.43 13.53 -3.58
N ILE A 327 -12.32 13.44 -4.56
CA ILE A 327 -11.97 13.30 -5.97
C ILE A 327 -12.98 14.08 -6.79
N SER A 328 -12.54 14.68 -7.89
CA SER A 328 -13.40 15.46 -8.77
C SER A 328 -13.25 15.06 -10.23
N LYS A 329 -14.33 15.24 -10.99
CA LYS A 329 -14.32 15.19 -12.45
C LYS A 329 -14.81 16.52 -12.99
N THR A 330 -14.20 16.93 -14.09
CA THR A 330 -14.46 18.20 -14.74
C THR A 330 -15.10 17.97 -16.10
N THR A 331 -15.99 18.87 -16.50
CA THR A 331 -16.59 18.90 -17.83
C THR A 331 -16.74 20.34 -18.30
N THR A 332 -16.49 20.60 -19.58
CA THR A 332 -16.60 21.95 -20.16
C THR A 332 -17.81 22.01 -21.07
N TYR A 333 -18.67 23.00 -20.86
CA TYR A 333 -19.86 23.24 -21.67
C TYR A 333 -19.68 24.45 -22.57
N TYR A 334 -20.13 24.31 -23.81
CA TYR A 334 -20.14 25.37 -24.82
C TYR A 334 -21.61 25.69 -25.15
N PRO A 335 -22.11 26.90 -24.83
CA PRO A 335 -23.46 27.32 -25.17
C PRO A 335 -23.57 27.50 -26.70
N GLY A 336 -24.70 27.06 -27.28
CA GLY A 336 -24.87 27.03 -28.74
C GLY A 336 -26.04 26.16 -29.20
N LEU A 337 -26.43 26.26 -30.48
CA LEU A 337 -27.53 25.46 -31.03
C LEU A 337 -27.23 23.95 -30.93
N MET A 338 -28.25 23.11 -30.74
CA MET A 338 -28.09 21.66 -30.68
C MET A 338 -27.28 21.13 -31.86
N PRO A 339 -26.46 20.08 -31.70
CA PRO A 339 -25.88 19.39 -32.85
C PRO A 339 -27.02 18.91 -33.75
N THR A 340 -27.21 19.58 -34.88
CA THR A 340 -28.11 19.15 -35.94
C THR A 340 -27.61 17.80 -36.43
N THR A 341 -28.46 16.79 -36.29
CA THR A 341 -28.17 15.42 -36.68
C THR A 341 -27.89 15.31 -38.19
N TYR A 342 -26.99 14.39 -38.56
CA TYR A 342 -26.70 13.91 -39.92
C TYR A 342 -26.09 14.91 -40.93
N ILE A 343 -24.77 15.12 -40.87
CA ILE A 343 -23.98 15.22 -42.09
C ILE A 343 -23.34 13.85 -42.30
N ALA A 344 -23.67 13.21 -43.42
CA ALA A 344 -23.13 11.94 -43.85
C ALA A 344 -21.59 11.98 -43.79
N ALA A 345 -21.01 11.24 -42.86
CA ALA A 345 -19.60 10.87 -42.94
C ALA A 345 -19.48 9.87 -44.10
N PHE A 346 -18.88 10.32 -45.21
CA PHE A 346 -18.26 9.40 -46.15
C PHE A 346 -17.09 8.74 -45.41
N GLU A 347 -17.26 7.48 -45.03
CA GLU A 347 -16.14 6.62 -44.64
C GLU A 347 -16.06 5.44 -45.60
N ILE A 348 -14.87 5.33 -46.22
CA ILE A 348 -14.49 4.34 -47.21
C ILE A 348 -14.40 2.96 -46.51
N GLN A 349 -15.24 2.01 -46.90
CA GLN A 349 -15.00 0.57 -46.71
C GLN A 349 -13.86 0.15 -47.67
N LYS A 350 -12.90 -0.75 -47.41
CA LYS A 350 -12.73 -1.97 -46.57
C LYS A 350 -11.21 -2.38 -46.72
N PRO A 351 -10.64 -3.50 -46.19
CA PRO A 351 -11.29 -4.74 -45.76
C PRO A 351 -10.86 -5.30 -44.39
N GLN A 352 -11.65 -6.31 -44.01
CA GLN A 352 -11.73 -7.03 -42.76
C GLN A 352 -10.84 -8.29 -42.77
N GLU A 353 -10.44 -8.70 -41.56
CA GLU A 353 -10.13 -10.06 -41.06
C GLU A 353 -8.66 -10.39 -40.71
N ARG A 354 -8.41 -10.63 -39.41
CA ARG A 354 -8.65 -11.94 -38.76
C ARG A 354 -8.81 -11.81 -37.25
N GLN A 355 -9.71 -12.62 -36.70
CA GLN A 355 -10.04 -12.73 -35.28
C GLN A 355 -9.03 -13.58 -34.48
N ALA A 356 -9.13 -13.35 -33.16
CA ALA A 356 -9.04 -14.30 -32.05
C ALA A 356 -7.71 -14.35 -31.27
N ASN A 357 -7.70 -13.76 -30.06
CA ASN A 357 -8.11 -14.49 -28.87
C ASN A 357 -8.31 -13.55 -27.68
N GLY A 358 -9.33 -13.87 -26.87
CA GLY A 358 -9.80 -13.06 -25.77
C GLY A 358 -8.80 -12.97 -24.61
N MET A 359 -8.76 -11.79 -23.99
CA MET A 359 -8.26 -11.62 -22.63
C MET A 359 -9.35 -10.92 -21.84
N GLN A 360 -9.88 -11.67 -20.87
CA GLN A 360 -10.88 -11.23 -19.92
C GLN A 360 -10.19 -10.23 -18.98
N TYR A 361 -10.52 -8.95 -19.09
CA TYR A 361 -10.04 -7.94 -18.16
C TYR A 361 -10.69 -8.19 -16.79
N HIS A 362 -9.95 -8.80 -15.86
CA HIS A 362 -10.30 -8.72 -14.45
C HIS A 362 -10.00 -7.31 -13.96
N THR A 363 -11.05 -6.51 -13.83
CA THR A 363 -11.02 -5.19 -13.19
C THR A 363 -10.64 -5.37 -11.73
N ILE A 364 -9.45 -4.90 -11.34
CA ILE A 364 -8.98 -4.90 -9.96
C ILE A 364 -9.72 -3.78 -9.22
N LEU A 365 -10.51 -4.15 -8.21
CA LEU A 365 -11.07 -3.20 -7.24
C LEU A 365 -9.92 -2.51 -6.51
N THR A 366 -9.82 -1.19 -6.64
CA THR A 366 -8.82 -0.39 -5.93
C THR A 366 -9.43 0.12 -4.64
N TYR A 367 -9.18 -0.57 -3.53
CA TYR A 367 -9.53 -0.10 -2.19
C TYR A 367 -8.38 0.77 -1.66
N ILE A 368 -8.70 1.96 -1.17
CA ILE A 368 -7.72 2.87 -0.57
C ILE A 368 -7.89 2.80 0.94
N TYR A 369 -6.78 2.68 1.67
CA TYR A 369 -6.77 2.49 3.11
C TYR A 369 -6.45 3.81 3.81
N LYS A 370 -7.16 4.13 4.88
CA LYS A 370 -6.79 5.21 5.79
C LYS A 370 -6.83 4.71 7.22
N ILE A 371 -5.65 4.63 7.83
CA ILE A 371 -5.48 4.30 9.24
C ILE A 371 -5.35 5.64 9.97
N THR A 372 -6.26 5.93 10.88
CA THR A 372 -6.23 7.16 11.70
C THR A 372 -5.88 6.73 13.13
N PHE A 373 -4.68 7.07 13.60
CA PHE A 373 -4.18 6.74 14.95
C PHE A 373 -4.66 7.73 16.01
#